data_AF-A0A963HA31-F1
#
_entry.id   AF-A0A963HA31-F1
#
_cell.length_a   1.000
_cell.length_b   1.000
_cell.length_c   1.000
_cell.angle_alpha   90.00
_cell.angle_beta   90.00
_cell.angle_gamma   90.00
#
_symmetry.space_group_name_H-M   'P 1'
#
loop_
_entity.id
_entity.type
_entity.pdbx_description
1 polymer ?
#
loop_
_entity_poly.entity_id
_entity_poly.type
_entity_poly.pdbx_seq_one_letter_code
_entity_poly.pdbx_strand_id
1 'polypeptide(L)'
;FFKLIQKIRKALPSWMPTVGIEGGRINVVPVDFVVAAMDHIAHLKNEDGHCFHLTDPTPMRVGDLLNTFARAAHAPEMAMRINAALLGFIPRSVRKAMFALTPVRRIRNAVMKDLGLPDDILDFINYPTRFDCRETQRALKGTGIVVPPLDSYAWRLWDYWERHLDPDLFIDRTLRGKVEGRVVLVTGGSSGIGKATVRKMAEAGAIAITIARDPKTLDETRAEFEAAGLRLITHVVDIADPQQCAAFVTLLNDQYGGVDILVNNAGRSIRRGIENSFDRFHDFERTMEVNYFGALRLTMGLLPGMIAKRKGQVINISSIGVLTNAPRFSAYVASKAAMDAWARCAASEFADRGIEFTTINMPLVRTPMIAPTKIYDQVPTLSPEDAADLVVEAIIHKPVRIATRLGIFGALLHSLTPKVAQIVMNTSFRMFSDSSAASHQVEKATPQTADQIAFSQMMRGIHF
;
A
#
# COMPACT_ATOMS: atom_id res chain seq x y z
N PHE A 1 -5.67 -1.23 -20.47
CA PHE A 1 -5.74 0.23 -20.23
C PHE A 1 -6.94 0.64 -19.37
N PHE A 2 -8.11 -0.02 -19.43
CA PHE A 2 -9.23 0.29 -18.52
C PHE A 2 -8.85 0.22 -17.03
N LYS A 3 -8.09 -0.80 -16.61
CA LYS A 3 -7.62 -0.89 -15.22
C LYS A 3 -6.74 0.28 -14.79
N LEU A 4 -5.85 0.73 -15.67
CA LEU A 4 -5.04 1.93 -15.47
C LEU A 4 -5.92 3.18 -15.30
N ILE A 5 -6.91 3.37 -16.18
CA ILE A 5 -7.86 4.48 -16.09
C ILE A 5 -8.63 4.43 -14.75
N GLN A 6 -9.07 3.24 -14.32
CA GLN A 6 -9.77 3.05 -13.05
C GLN A 6 -8.88 3.38 -11.84
N LYS A 7 -7.60 2.97 -11.87
CA LYS A 7 -6.62 3.32 -10.84
C LYS A 7 -6.40 4.83 -10.77
N ILE A 8 -6.24 5.49 -11.92
CA ILE A 8 -6.09 6.95 -12.01
C ILE A 8 -7.34 7.66 -11.46
N ARG A 9 -8.55 7.22 -11.83
CA ARG A 9 -9.83 7.73 -11.29
C ARG A 9 -9.88 7.68 -9.76
N LYS A 10 -9.38 6.60 -9.15
CA LYS A 10 -9.35 6.44 -7.68
C LYS A 10 -8.27 7.28 -7.01
N ALA A 11 -7.19 7.59 -7.71
CA ALA A 11 -6.04 8.30 -7.18
C ALA A 11 -6.14 9.83 -7.31
N LEU A 12 -6.77 10.33 -8.38
CA LEU A 12 -6.76 11.74 -8.76
C LEU A 12 -8.17 12.28 -9.00
N PRO A 13 -8.46 13.54 -8.65
CA PRO A 13 -9.73 14.19 -9.00
C PRO A 13 -9.93 14.25 -10.52
N SER A 14 -11.18 14.15 -10.98
CA SER A 14 -11.54 14.17 -12.40
C SER A 14 -11.15 15.46 -13.14
N TRP A 15 -11.06 16.58 -12.43
CA TRP A 15 -10.66 17.88 -13.00
C TRP A 15 -9.15 18.05 -13.17
N MET A 16 -8.33 17.17 -12.58
CA MET A 16 -6.88 17.34 -12.54
C MET A 16 -6.24 16.95 -13.90
N PRO A 17 -5.55 17.86 -14.60
CA PRO A 17 -4.90 17.52 -15.86
C PRO A 17 -3.76 16.52 -15.63
N THR A 18 -3.73 15.43 -16.41
CA THR A 18 -2.66 14.43 -16.33
C THR A 18 -1.72 14.48 -17.54
N VAL A 19 -0.53 13.92 -17.38
CA VAL A 19 0.44 13.76 -18.47
C VAL A 19 0.25 12.38 -19.11
N GLY A 20 0.09 12.35 -20.43
CA GLY A 20 -0.25 11.17 -21.20
C GLY A 20 0.68 10.90 -22.37
N ILE A 21 0.35 9.83 -23.09
CA ILE A 21 1.04 9.43 -24.32
C ILE A 21 0.13 9.73 -25.50
N GLU A 22 0.66 10.38 -26.54
CA GLU A 22 -0.13 10.67 -27.75
C GLU A 22 -0.27 9.42 -28.64
N GLY A 23 0.82 8.68 -28.82
CA GLY A 23 0.90 7.44 -29.59
C GLY A 23 0.53 7.55 -31.08
N GLY A 24 0.56 6.42 -31.77
CA GLY A 24 0.14 6.27 -33.16
C GLY A 24 -1.39 6.24 -33.33
N ARG A 25 -1.85 6.04 -34.57
CA ARG A 25 -3.27 5.83 -34.86
C ARG A 25 -3.63 4.38 -34.63
N ILE A 26 -4.78 4.14 -34.01
CA ILE A 26 -5.29 2.80 -33.74
C ILE A 26 -6.66 2.63 -34.41
N ASN A 27 -6.87 1.48 -35.02
CA ASN A 27 -8.13 1.13 -35.63
C ASN A 27 -9.03 0.45 -34.58
N VAL A 28 -10.21 1.03 -34.33
CA VAL A 28 -11.23 0.46 -33.45
C VAL A 28 -12.57 0.60 -34.14
N VAL A 29 -13.23 -0.53 -34.41
CA VAL A 29 -14.58 -0.58 -34.98
C VAL A 29 -15.44 -1.56 -34.20
N PRO A 30 -16.75 -1.30 -34.01
CA PRO A 30 -17.63 -2.23 -33.33
C PRO A 30 -17.91 -3.46 -34.20
N VAL A 31 -18.12 -4.61 -33.56
CA VAL A 31 -18.44 -5.86 -34.25
C VAL A 31 -19.72 -5.73 -35.09
N ASP A 32 -20.72 -4.99 -34.61
CA ASP A 32 -21.97 -4.75 -35.33
C ASP A 32 -21.75 -4.08 -36.69
N PHE A 33 -20.82 -3.10 -36.76
CA PHE A 33 -20.43 -2.48 -38.02
C PHE A 33 -19.76 -3.50 -38.95
N VAL A 34 -18.83 -4.30 -38.42
CA VAL A 34 -18.11 -5.32 -39.20
C VAL A 34 -19.10 -6.32 -39.80
N VAL A 35 -20.03 -6.85 -38.99
CA VAL A 35 -21.04 -7.81 -39.43
C VAL A 35 -21.96 -7.20 -40.48
N ALA A 36 -22.50 -6.01 -40.24
CA ALA A 36 -23.38 -5.33 -41.20
C ALA A 36 -22.67 -5.03 -42.52
N ALA A 37 -21.41 -4.57 -42.46
CA ALA A 37 -20.62 -4.28 -43.64
C ALA A 37 -20.29 -5.55 -44.43
N MET A 38 -19.89 -6.63 -43.74
CA MET A 38 -19.61 -7.92 -44.38
C MET A 38 -20.85 -8.49 -45.08
N ASP A 39 -21.98 -8.51 -44.37
CA ASP A 39 -23.25 -9.00 -44.90
C ASP A 39 -23.66 -8.21 -46.15
N HIS A 40 -23.62 -6.88 -46.09
CA HIS A 40 -23.95 -6.05 -47.24
C HIS A 40 -23.03 -6.29 -48.44
N ILE A 41 -21.71 -6.25 -48.23
CA ILE A 41 -20.71 -6.38 -49.29
C ILE A 41 -20.79 -7.75 -49.97
N ALA A 42 -21.01 -8.82 -49.20
CA ALA A 42 -21.11 -10.18 -49.71
C ALA A 42 -22.27 -10.38 -50.71
N HIS A 43 -23.28 -9.50 -50.69
CA HIS A 43 -24.44 -9.58 -51.59
C HIS A 43 -24.35 -8.61 -52.79
N LEU A 44 -23.27 -7.83 -52.92
CA LEU A 44 -23.07 -6.92 -54.04
C LEU A 44 -22.63 -7.68 -55.30
N LYS A 45 -23.25 -7.36 -56.43
CA LYS A 45 -22.85 -7.91 -57.73
C LYS A 45 -21.55 -7.26 -58.20
N ASN A 46 -20.68 -8.04 -58.81
CA ASN A 46 -19.39 -7.61 -59.41
C ASN A 46 -18.34 -7.11 -58.41
N GLU A 47 -18.43 -7.52 -57.14
CA GLU A 47 -17.40 -7.24 -56.13
C GLU A 47 -16.61 -8.51 -55.74
N ASP A 48 -16.87 -9.65 -56.40
CA ASP A 48 -16.16 -10.91 -56.17
C ASP A 48 -14.66 -10.78 -56.48
N GLY A 49 -13.82 -11.29 -55.58
CA GLY A 49 -12.36 -11.23 -55.70
C GLY A 49 -11.74 -9.89 -55.30
N HIS A 50 -12.54 -8.90 -54.88
CA HIS A 50 -12.03 -7.64 -54.32
C HIS A 50 -11.68 -7.76 -52.83
N CYS A 51 -10.84 -6.86 -52.32
CA CYS A 51 -10.43 -6.81 -50.91
C CYS A 51 -10.98 -5.54 -50.23
N PHE A 52 -11.64 -5.72 -49.08
CA PHE A 52 -12.27 -4.65 -48.32
C PHE A 52 -11.69 -4.59 -46.90
N HIS A 53 -11.14 -3.44 -46.52
CA HIS A 53 -10.69 -3.19 -45.15
C HIS A 53 -11.82 -2.56 -44.33
N LEU A 54 -12.35 -3.32 -43.37
CA LEU A 54 -13.42 -2.88 -42.48
C LEU A 54 -12.82 -2.12 -41.29
N THR A 55 -12.32 -0.92 -41.55
CA THR A 55 -11.61 -0.09 -40.57
C THR A 55 -12.28 1.27 -40.41
N ASP A 56 -11.99 1.93 -39.30
CA ASP A 56 -12.42 3.30 -39.04
C ASP A 56 -11.83 4.23 -40.12
N PRO A 57 -12.66 4.99 -40.84
CA PRO A 57 -12.19 5.97 -41.83
C PRO A 57 -11.42 7.13 -41.20
N THR A 58 -11.64 7.38 -39.90
CA THR A 58 -11.07 8.48 -39.12
C THR A 58 -10.40 7.97 -37.84
N PRO A 59 -9.37 7.10 -37.95
CA PRO A 59 -8.83 6.40 -36.80
C PRO A 59 -8.20 7.36 -35.79
N MET A 60 -8.60 7.20 -34.53
CA MET A 60 -8.15 8.01 -33.40
C MET A 60 -6.68 7.73 -33.08
N ARG A 61 -5.98 8.71 -32.48
CA ARG A 61 -4.70 8.44 -31.84
C ARG A 61 -4.91 7.72 -30.52
N VAL A 62 -3.92 6.95 -30.06
CA VAL A 62 -3.96 6.26 -28.76
C VAL A 62 -4.32 7.22 -27.62
N GLY A 63 -3.76 8.43 -27.61
CA GLY A 63 -4.07 9.44 -26.59
C GLY A 63 -5.54 9.89 -26.61
N ASP A 64 -6.14 10.05 -27.79
CA ASP A 64 -7.56 10.41 -27.94
C ASP A 64 -8.49 9.27 -27.52
N LEU A 65 -8.14 8.04 -27.90
CA LEU A 65 -8.84 6.84 -27.46
C LEU A 65 -8.87 6.75 -25.93
N LEU A 66 -7.71 6.93 -25.30
CA LEU A 66 -7.58 6.90 -23.84
C LEU A 66 -8.37 8.02 -23.16
N ASN A 67 -8.36 9.25 -23.69
CA ASN A 67 -9.20 10.33 -23.15
C ASN A 67 -10.69 10.07 -23.31
N THR A 68 -11.10 9.44 -24.42
CA THR A 68 -12.50 9.02 -24.64
C THR A 68 -12.97 8.07 -23.54
N PHE A 69 -12.14 7.06 -23.21
CA PHE A 69 -12.43 6.16 -22.10
C PHE A 69 -12.25 6.82 -20.72
N ALA A 70 -11.33 7.78 -20.56
CA ALA A 70 -11.20 8.55 -19.32
C ALA A 70 -12.47 9.36 -19.04
N ARG A 71 -13.02 10.04 -20.05
CA ARG A 71 -14.31 10.75 -19.95
C ARG A 71 -15.44 9.79 -19.59
N ALA A 72 -15.54 8.66 -20.28
CA ALA A 72 -16.52 7.61 -20.00
C ALA A 72 -16.41 7.07 -18.55
N ALA A 73 -15.19 7.01 -18.00
CA ALA A 73 -14.92 6.57 -16.64
C ALA A 73 -15.06 7.67 -15.58
N HIS A 74 -15.30 8.93 -15.96
CA HIS A 74 -15.13 10.10 -15.09
C HIS A 74 -13.72 10.19 -14.46
N ALA A 75 -12.71 9.71 -15.17
CA ALA A 75 -11.30 9.83 -14.82
C ALA A 75 -10.71 11.13 -15.41
N PRO A 76 -9.64 11.68 -14.80
CA PRO A 76 -8.97 12.85 -15.37
C PRO A 76 -8.41 12.59 -16.76
N GLU A 77 -8.55 13.58 -17.63
CA GLU A 77 -8.04 13.54 -18.99
C GLU A 77 -6.55 13.88 -19.06
N MET A 78 -5.87 13.36 -20.07
CA MET A 78 -4.47 13.67 -20.35
C MET A 78 -4.41 14.98 -21.14
N ALA A 79 -4.13 16.08 -20.43
CA ALA A 79 -4.08 17.44 -20.98
C ALA A 79 -2.73 17.74 -21.66
N MET A 80 -1.63 17.19 -21.14
CA MET A 80 -0.31 17.27 -21.78
C MET A 80 0.06 15.89 -22.32
N ARG A 81 0.27 15.76 -23.63
CA ARG A 81 0.59 14.48 -24.26
C ARG A 81 1.99 14.53 -24.84
N ILE A 82 2.85 13.62 -24.38
CA ILE A 82 4.19 13.49 -24.90
C ILE A 82 4.12 12.59 -26.14
N ASN A 83 4.61 13.11 -27.27
CA ASN A 83 4.65 12.34 -28.49
C ASN A 83 5.69 11.21 -28.33
N ALA A 84 5.25 9.96 -28.44
CA ALA A 84 6.12 8.79 -28.33
C ALA A 84 7.21 8.74 -29.44
N ALA A 85 7.02 9.48 -30.54
CA ALA A 85 8.03 9.67 -31.58
C ALA A 85 9.23 10.51 -31.10
N LEU A 86 9.08 11.33 -30.05
CA LEU A 86 10.19 12.05 -29.42
C LEU A 86 11.17 11.11 -28.72
N LEU A 87 10.81 9.85 -28.45
CA LEU A 87 11.72 8.81 -27.96
C LEU A 87 12.44 8.06 -29.10
N GLY A 88 12.16 8.43 -30.36
CA GLY A 88 12.66 7.78 -31.58
C GLY A 88 14.13 8.06 -31.91
N PHE A 89 14.79 8.98 -31.19
CA PHE A 89 16.23 9.25 -31.34
C PHE A 89 17.11 8.11 -30.81
N ILE A 90 16.56 7.19 -30.03
CA ILE A 90 17.30 6.04 -29.49
C ILE A 90 17.29 4.92 -30.56
N PRO A 91 18.45 4.46 -31.07
CA PRO A 91 18.51 3.38 -32.03
C PRO A 91 17.79 2.11 -31.53
N ARG A 92 17.06 1.42 -32.42
CA ARG A 92 16.27 0.23 -32.04
C ARG A 92 17.10 -0.86 -31.36
N SER A 93 18.37 -1.02 -31.73
CA SER A 93 19.32 -1.95 -31.12
C SER A 93 19.63 -1.60 -29.66
N VAL A 94 19.88 -0.31 -29.37
CA VAL A 94 20.15 0.20 -28.01
C VAL A 94 18.92 0.05 -27.13
N ARG A 95 17.74 0.40 -27.65
CA ARG A 95 16.46 0.21 -26.94
C ARG A 95 16.22 -1.26 -26.61
N LYS A 96 16.42 -2.18 -27.57
CA LYS A 96 16.26 -3.62 -27.36
C LYS A 96 17.26 -4.17 -26.34
N ALA A 97 18.52 -3.71 -26.37
CA ALA A 97 19.54 -4.10 -25.40
C ALA A 97 19.19 -3.62 -23.98
N MET A 98 18.76 -2.35 -23.81
CA MET A 98 18.31 -1.81 -22.53
C MET A 98 17.10 -2.56 -21.96
N PHE A 99 16.08 -2.83 -22.78
CA PHE A 99 14.90 -3.59 -22.34
C PHE A 99 15.16 -5.08 -22.16
N ALA A 100 16.29 -5.62 -22.66
CA ALA A 100 16.69 -7.01 -22.42
C ALA A 100 17.39 -7.20 -21.08
N LEU A 101 17.91 -6.13 -20.47
CA LEU A 101 18.55 -6.19 -19.15
C LEU A 101 17.58 -6.69 -18.09
N THR A 102 17.99 -7.70 -17.32
CA THR A 102 17.18 -8.34 -16.28
C THR A 102 16.57 -7.33 -15.28
N PRO A 103 17.30 -6.31 -14.79
CA PRO A 103 16.71 -5.30 -13.90
C PRO A 103 15.58 -4.49 -14.55
N VAL A 104 15.76 -4.10 -15.82
CA VAL A 104 14.76 -3.33 -16.57
C VAL A 104 13.52 -4.19 -16.83
N ARG A 105 13.71 -5.47 -17.20
CA ARG A 105 12.60 -6.43 -17.35
C ARG A 105 11.84 -6.62 -16.05
N ARG A 106 12.52 -6.72 -14.91
CA ARG A 106 11.88 -6.86 -13.59
C ARG A 106 11.04 -5.63 -13.24
N ILE A 107 11.59 -4.42 -13.40
CA ILE A 107 10.86 -3.17 -13.16
C ILE A 107 9.65 -3.08 -14.08
N ARG A 108 9.85 -3.32 -15.38
CA ARG A 108 8.77 -3.33 -16.38
C ARG A 108 7.68 -4.32 -15.95
N ASN A 109 8.02 -5.57 -15.69
CA ASN A 109 7.03 -6.60 -15.34
C ASN A 109 6.31 -6.28 -14.02
N ALA A 110 7.00 -5.69 -13.03
CA ALA A 110 6.38 -5.25 -11.79
C ALA A 110 5.37 -4.12 -12.02
N VAL A 111 5.74 -3.10 -12.81
CA VAL A 111 4.85 -1.99 -13.18
C VAL A 111 3.67 -2.51 -14.03
N MET A 112 3.92 -3.37 -15.01
CA MET A 112 2.88 -3.94 -15.87
C MET A 112 1.90 -4.81 -15.09
N LYS A 113 2.40 -5.65 -14.17
CA LYS A 113 1.59 -6.46 -13.26
C LYS A 113 0.75 -5.57 -12.34
N ASP A 114 1.33 -4.53 -11.76
CA ASP A 114 0.57 -3.59 -10.94
C ASP A 114 -0.51 -2.88 -11.77
N LEU A 115 -0.19 -2.41 -12.98
CA LEU A 115 -1.15 -1.73 -13.85
C LEU A 115 -2.15 -2.68 -14.54
N GLY A 116 -1.99 -4.00 -14.39
CA GLY A 116 -2.82 -5.02 -15.05
C GLY A 116 -2.71 -4.99 -16.58
N LEU A 117 -1.52 -4.69 -17.11
CA LEU A 117 -1.29 -4.55 -18.55
C LEU A 117 -0.49 -5.75 -19.10
N PRO A 118 -0.88 -6.31 -20.27
CA PRO A 118 -0.08 -7.33 -20.96
C PRO A 118 1.25 -6.76 -21.46
N ASP A 119 2.32 -7.58 -21.44
CA ASP A 119 3.68 -7.18 -21.85
C ASP A 119 3.73 -6.57 -23.25
N ASP A 120 2.90 -7.05 -24.18
CA ASP A 120 2.91 -6.65 -25.59
C ASP A 120 2.21 -5.31 -25.86
N ILE A 121 1.51 -4.73 -24.87
CA ILE A 121 0.72 -3.51 -25.11
C ILE A 121 1.57 -2.30 -25.50
N LEU A 122 2.85 -2.31 -25.11
CA LEU A 122 3.80 -1.23 -25.42
C LEU A 122 4.17 -1.20 -26.90
N ASP A 123 4.08 -2.33 -27.60
CA ASP A 123 4.35 -2.41 -29.04
C ASP A 123 3.24 -1.74 -29.87
N PHE A 124 2.03 -1.67 -29.31
CA PHE A 124 0.88 -1.03 -29.95
C PHE A 124 0.82 0.50 -29.72
N ILE A 125 1.69 1.06 -28.88
CA ILE A 125 1.73 2.52 -28.65
C ILE A 125 2.09 3.28 -29.93
N ASN A 126 2.99 2.74 -30.76
CA ASN A 126 3.38 3.32 -32.04
C ASN A 126 3.10 2.33 -33.17
N TYR A 127 1.81 2.09 -33.43
CA TYR A 127 1.39 1.29 -34.57
C TYR A 127 1.70 2.04 -35.89
N PRO A 128 2.60 1.55 -36.76
CA PRO A 128 3.06 2.29 -37.93
C PRO A 128 2.11 2.15 -39.13
N THR A 129 1.17 1.21 -39.08
CA THR A 129 0.33 0.82 -40.21
C THR A 129 -0.91 1.71 -40.29
N ARG A 130 -1.21 2.19 -41.49
CA ARG A 130 -2.48 2.84 -41.82
C ARG A 130 -3.25 1.94 -42.76
N PHE A 131 -4.51 1.69 -42.42
CA PHE A 131 -5.42 0.92 -43.28
C PHE A 131 -6.16 1.88 -44.19
N ASP A 132 -6.28 1.49 -45.46
CA ASP A 132 -7.07 2.19 -46.45
C ASP A 132 -8.41 1.48 -46.62
N CYS A 133 -9.51 2.20 -46.36
CA CYS A 133 -10.87 1.69 -46.46
C CYS A 133 -11.67 2.37 -47.57
N ARG A 134 -11.04 2.98 -48.58
CA ARG A 134 -11.72 3.64 -49.70
C ARG A 134 -12.70 2.71 -50.42
N GLU A 135 -12.30 1.48 -50.71
CA GLU A 135 -13.18 0.49 -51.37
C GLU A 135 -14.37 0.10 -50.49
N THR A 136 -14.15 -0.07 -49.19
CA THR A 136 -15.23 -0.31 -48.22
C THR A 136 -16.20 0.86 -48.19
N GLN A 137 -15.71 2.09 -48.13
CA GLN A 137 -16.56 3.29 -48.12
C GLN A 137 -17.34 3.43 -49.43
N ARG A 138 -16.75 3.06 -50.57
CA ARG A 138 -17.43 3.01 -51.87
C ARG A 138 -18.57 2.00 -51.84
N ALA A 139 -18.30 0.77 -51.39
CA ALA A 139 -19.28 -0.31 -51.36
C ALA A 139 -20.45 -0.03 -50.40
N LEU A 140 -20.20 0.63 -49.26
CA LEU A 140 -21.24 0.94 -48.27
C LEU A 140 -21.97 2.27 -48.53
N LYS A 141 -21.62 3.01 -49.58
CA LYS A 141 -22.17 4.33 -49.85
C LYS A 141 -23.70 4.28 -50.04
N GLY A 142 -24.43 5.07 -49.24
CA GLY A 142 -25.89 5.19 -49.33
C GLY A 142 -26.68 4.13 -48.55
N THR A 143 -26.00 3.19 -47.88
CA THR A 143 -26.64 2.11 -47.10
C THR A 143 -27.02 2.52 -45.68
N GLY A 144 -26.41 3.60 -45.16
CA GLY A 144 -26.49 3.97 -43.75
C GLY A 144 -25.55 3.18 -42.83
N ILE A 145 -24.84 2.16 -43.33
CA ILE A 145 -23.86 1.38 -42.58
C ILE A 145 -22.58 2.22 -42.44
N VAL A 146 -22.39 2.79 -41.25
CA VAL A 146 -21.23 3.64 -40.92
C VAL A 146 -20.64 3.25 -39.58
N VAL A 147 -19.34 3.50 -39.41
CA VAL A 147 -18.69 3.34 -38.10
C VAL A 147 -19.25 4.41 -37.15
N PRO A 148 -19.92 4.05 -36.05
CA PRO A 148 -20.39 5.04 -35.09
C PRO A 148 -19.20 5.68 -34.36
N PRO A 149 -19.26 6.97 -33.97
CA PRO A 149 -18.21 7.61 -33.19
C PRO A 149 -18.01 6.89 -31.84
N LEU A 150 -16.76 6.60 -31.46
CA LEU A 150 -16.47 5.88 -30.22
C LEU A 150 -17.06 6.54 -28.98
N ASP A 151 -17.05 7.87 -28.89
CA ASP A 151 -17.62 8.62 -27.77
C ASP A 151 -19.10 8.26 -27.52
N SER A 152 -19.86 7.84 -28.55
CA SER A 152 -21.29 7.48 -28.42
C SER A 152 -21.53 6.17 -27.66
N TYR A 153 -20.56 5.28 -27.59
CA TYR A 153 -20.69 3.96 -26.94
C TYR A 153 -19.56 3.59 -25.97
N ALA A 154 -18.54 4.45 -25.81
CA ALA A 154 -17.42 4.22 -24.89
C ALA A 154 -17.87 3.96 -23.44
N TRP A 155 -18.91 4.67 -22.99
CA TRP A 155 -19.49 4.48 -21.65
C TRP A 155 -20.08 3.08 -21.44
N ARG A 156 -20.69 2.47 -22.47
CA ARG A 156 -21.23 1.11 -22.39
C ARG A 156 -20.12 0.09 -22.23
N LEU A 157 -19.02 0.28 -22.98
CA LEU A 157 -17.84 -0.58 -22.88
C LEU A 157 -17.18 -0.46 -21.50
N TRP A 158 -17.06 0.76 -20.99
CA TRP A 158 -16.55 1.01 -19.64
C TRP A 158 -17.43 0.34 -18.58
N ASP A 159 -18.74 0.60 -18.60
CA ASP A 159 -19.70 0.07 -17.62
C ASP A 159 -19.74 -1.47 -17.65
N TYR A 160 -19.75 -2.06 -18.85
CA TYR A 160 -19.70 -3.51 -18.99
C TYR A 160 -18.41 -4.09 -18.40
N TRP A 161 -17.25 -3.48 -18.71
CA TRP A 161 -15.99 -3.95 -18.14
C TRP A 161 -15.95 -3.79 -16.62
N GLU A 162 -16.34 -2.64 -16.08
CA GLU A 162 -16.29 -2.37 -14.63
C GLU A 162 -17.17 -3.33 -13.84
N ARG A 163 -18.28 -3.79 -14.41
CA ARG A 163 -19.24 -4.71 -13.75
C ARG A 163 -18.96 -6.18 -13.98
N HIS A 164 -18.28 -6.56 -15.06
CA HIS A 164 -18.17 -7.97 -15.47
C HIS A 164 -16.74 -8.44 -15.75
N LEU A 165 -15.83 -7.53 -16.13
CA LEU A 165 -14.49 -7.87 -16.61
C LEU A 165 -13.37 -7.23 -15.78
N ASP A 166 -13.68 -6.42 -14.75
CA ASP A 166 -12.66 -5.91 -13.84
C ASP A 166 -12.06 -7.11 -13.07
N PRO A 167 -10.76 -7.43 -13.24
CA PRO A 167 -10.14 -8.56 -12.57
C PRO A 167 -10.20 -8.46 -11.04
N ASP A 168 -10.42 -7.27 -10.48
CA ASP A 168 -10.59 -7.10 -9.02
C ASP A 168 -11.93 -7.62 -8.50
N LEU A 169 -12.96 -7.81 -9.35
CA LEU A 169 -14.29 -8.27 -8.92
C LEU A 169 -14.26 -9.65 -8.27
N PHE A 170 -13.33 -10.51 -8.70
CA PHE A 170 -13.20 -11.89 -8.22
C PHE A 170 -12.13 -12.05 -7.14
N ILE A 171 -11.44 -10.97 -6.76
CA ILE A 171 -10.44 -11.01 -5.69
C ILE A 171 -11.17 -10.84 -4.36
N ASP A 172 -11.17 -11.89 -3.54
CA ASP A 172 -11.64 -11.78 -2.17
C ASP A 172 -10.77 -10.77 -1.40
N ARG A 173 -11.40 -9.66 -1.02
CA ARG A 173 -10.83 -8.56 -0.23
C ARG A 173 -11.35 -8.54 1.20
N THR A 174 -11.98 -9.62 1.65
CA THR A 174 -12.38 -9.77 3.05
C THR A 174 -11.19 -10.22 3.88
N LEU A 175 -11.18 -9.85 5.17
CA LEU A 175 -10.21 -10.37 6.11
C LEU A 175 -10.30 -11.91 6.20
N ARG A 176 -11.53 -12.44 6.28
CA ARG A 176 -11.83 -13.88 6.34
C ARG A 176 -11.15 -14.65 5.22
N GLY A 177 -11.32 -14.25 3.96
CA GLY A 177 -10.68 -14.89 2.82
C GLY A 177 -9.14 -14.87 2.83
N LYS A 178 -8.54 -13.93 3.57
CA LYS A 178 -7.08 -13.82 3.69
C LYS A 178 -6.50 -14.61 4.85
N VAL A 179 -7.26 -14.85 5.92
CA VAL A 179 -6.73 -15.41 7.18
C VAL A 179 -7.40 -16.70 7.65
N GLU A 180 -8.57 -17.06 7.12
CA GLU A 180 -9.28 -18.27 7.54
C GLU A 180 -8.38 -19.51 7.39
N GLY A 181 -8.26 -20.29 8.47
CA GLY A 181 -7.41 -21.48 8.55
C GLY A 181 -5.90 -21.21 8.51
N ARG A 182 -5.45 -19.95 8.51
CA ARG A 182 -4.04 -19.58 8.49
C ARG A 182 -3.50 -19.30 9.87
N VAL A 183 -2.20 -19.56 10.05
CA VAL A 183 -1.50 -19.28 11.30
C VAL A 183 -1.09 -17.82 11.33
N VAL A 184 -1.72 -17.05 12.22
CA VAL A 184 -1.45 -15.61 12.39
C VAL A 184 -0.89 -15.35 13.78
N LEU A 185 0.37 -14.92 13.84
CA LEU A 185 1.05 -14.55 15.08
C LEU A 185 1.03 -13.04 15.26
N VAL A 186 0.42 -12.56 16.34
CA VAL A 186 0.48 -11.15 16.75
C VAL A 186 1.27 -11.04 18.05
N THR A 187 2.43 -10.38 18.03
CA THR A 187 3.23 -10.19 19.25
C THR A 187 2.65 -9.06 20.11
N GLY A 188 2.64 -9.22 21.44
CA GLY A 188 2.08 -8.21 22.36
C GLY A 188 0.56 -8.09 22.30
N GLY A 189 -0.16 -9.19 22.10
CA GLY A 189 -1.64 -9.18 21.94
C GLY A 189 -2.44 -9.24 23.23
N SER A 190 -1.82 -9.05 24.40
CA SER A 190 -2.56 -8.94 25.67
C SER A 190 -3.15 -7.55 25.94
N SER A 191 -2.80 -6.53 25.14
CA SER A 191 -3.35 -5.18 25.31
C SER A 191 -3.32 -4.35 24.01
N GLY A 192 -4.04 -3.22 24.01
CA GLY A 192 -3.99 -2.19 22.97
C GLY A 192 -4.20 -2.72 21.55
N ILE A 193 -3.39 -2.22 20.61
CA ILE A 193 -3.46 -2.55 19.18
C ILE A 193 -3.34 -4.06 18.95
N GLY A 194 -2.43 -4.73 19.67
CA GLY A 194 -2.20 -6.17 19.52
C GLY A 194 -3.43 -6.99 19.87
N LYS A 195 -4.12 -6.65 20.97
CA LYS A 195 -5.35 -7.33 21.41
C LYS A 195 -6.50 -7.13 20.43
N ALA A 196 -6.69 -5.89 19.96
CA ALA A 196 -7.70 -5.59 18.94
C ALA A 196 -7.40 -6.30 17.61
N THR A 197 -6.13 -6.35 17.21
CA THR A 197 -5.68 -7.06 16.00
C THR A 197 -5.95 -8.55 16.10
N VAL A 198 -5.50 -9.22 17.17
CA VAL A 198 -5.67 -10.67 17.31
C VAL A 198 -7.14 -11.07 17.47
N ARG A 199 -7.98 -10.20 18.04
CA ARG A 199 -9.43 -10.37 18.05
C ARG A 199 -10.01 -10.44 16.64
N LYS A 200 -9.72 -9.45 15.79
CA LYS A 200 -10.17 -9.45 14.39
C LYS A 200 -9.69 -10.69 13.62
N MET A 201 -8.47 -11.18 13.90
CA MET A 201 -7.97 -12.42 13.28
C MET A 201 -8.76 -13.65 13.71
N ALA A 202 -9.05 -13.77 15.02
CA ALA A 202 -9.84 -14.88 15.56
C ALA A 202 -11.28 -14.87 15.02
N GLU A 203 -11.93 -13.70 14.99
CA GLU A 203 -13.27 -13.51 14.41
C GLU A 203 -13.33 -13.89 12.92
N ALA A 204 -12.24 -13.65 12.18
CA ALA A 204 -12.11 -14.00 10.78
C ALA A 204 -11.70 -15.47 10.52
N GLY A 205 -11.64 -16.30 11.57
CA GLY A 205 -11.37 -17.74 11.45
C GLY A 205 -9.89 -18.12 11.32
N ALA A 206 -8.97 -17.22 11.67
CA ALA A 206 -7.55 -17.55 11.72
C ALA A 206 -7.23 -18.50 12.88
N ILE A 207 -6.15 -19.26 12.74
CA ILE A 207 -5.44 -19.86 13.88
C ILE A 207 -4.66 -18.72 14.55
N ALA A 208 -5.34 -17.99 15.43
CA ALA A 208 -4.83 -16.78 16.06
C ALA A 208 -3.93 -17.13 17.26
N ILE A 209 -2.66 -16.73 17.17
CA ILE A 209 -1.64 -16.92 18.20
C ILE A 209 -1.14 -15.56 18.69
N THR A 210 -1.00 -15.41 20.00
CA THR A 210 -0.33 -14.24 20.58
C THR A 210 0.66 -14.59 21.68
N ILE A 211 1.63 -13.69 21.87
CA ILE A 211 2.62 -13.77 22.93
C ILE A 211 2.68 -12.48 23.72
N ALA A 212 2.95 -12.61 25.01
CA ALA A 212 3.34 -11.52 25.89
C ALA A 212 4.18 -12.08 27.05
N ARG A 213 4.79 -11.19 27.82
CA ARG A 213 5.66 -11.57 28.96
C ARG A 213 4.92 -11.80 30.28
N ASP A 214 3.70 -11.27 30.42
CA ASP A 214 2.94 -11.36 31.65
C ASP A 214 1.85 -12.44 31.52
N PRO A 215 2.00 -13.59 32.21
CA PRO A 215 1.04 -14.70 32.13
C PRO A 215 -0.36 -14.29 32.54
N LYS A 216 -0.50 -13.43 33.56
CA LYS A 216 -1.81 -13.03 34.07
C LYS A 216 -2.61 -12.29 33.01
N THR A 217 -1.99 -11.32 32.33
CA THR A 217 -2.66 -10.56 31.26
C THR A 217 -3.02 -11.42 30.05
N LEU A 218 -2.25 -12.49 29.79
CA LEU A 218 -2.55 -13.44 28.73
C LEU A 218 -3.74 -14.33 29.10
N ASP A 219 -3.82 -14.79 30.34
CA ASP A 219 -4.93 -15.61 30.83
C ASP A 219 -6.24 -14.80 30.86
N GLU A 220 -6.19 -13.55 31.34
CA GLU A 220 -7.33 -12.62 31.29
C GLU A 220 -7.79 -12.39 29.83
N THR A 221 -6.84 -12.16 28.91
CA THR A 221 -7.16 -11.97 27.49
C THR A 221 -7.73 -13.24 26.86
N ARG A 222 -7.20 -14.42 27.21
CA ARG A 222 -7.74 -15.70 26.72
C ARG A 222 -9.17 -15.92 27.21
N ALA A 223 -9.45 -15.68 28.49
CA ALA A 223 -10.78 -15.81 29.06
C ALA A 223 -11.80 -14.86 28.39
N GLU A 224 -11.40 -13.63 28.07
CA GLU A 224 -12.25 -12.70 27.31
C GLU A 224 -12.58 -13.21 25.90
N PHE A 225 -11.65 -13.89 25.23
CA PHE A 225 -11.88 -14.45 23.90
C PHE A 225 -12.78 -15.68 23.98
N GLU A 226 -12.56 -16.56 24.95
CA GLU A 226 -13.40 -17.72 25.21
C GLU A 226 -14.84 -17.33 25.53
N ALA A 227 -15.04 -16.29 26.35
CA ALA A 227 -16.36 -15.73 26.64
C ALA A 227 -17.08 -15.18 25.39
N ALA A 228 -16.33 -14.76 24.38
CA ALA A 228 -16.85 -14.32 23.07
C ALA A 228 -16.99 -15.47 22.06
N GLY A 229 -16.73 -16.72 22.45
CA GLY A 229 -16.77 -17.89 21.56
C GLY A 229 -15.60 -17.96 20.57
N LEU A 230 -14.52 -17.21 20.82
CA LEU A 230 -13.33 -17.15 19.98
C LEU A 230 -12.21 -18.02 20.58
N ARG A 231 -11.44 -18.67 19.70
CA ARG A 231 -10.24 -19.41 20.10
C ARG A 231 -9.01 -18.53 19.97
N LEU A 232 -8.30 -18.33 21.08
CA LEU A 232 -7.01 -17.64 21.13
C LEU A 232 -5.94 -18.55 21.73
N ILE A 233 -4.87 -18.79 20.99
CA ILE A 233 -3.69 -19.51 21.49
C ILE A 233 -2.73 -18.47 22.09
N THR A 234 -2.31 -18.67 23.33
CA THR A 234 -1.37 -17.75 23.99
C THR A 234 -0.15 -18.48 24.52
N HIS A 235 1.03 -17.87 24.37
CA HIS A 235 2.29 -18.34 24.97
C HIS A 235 2.98 -17.21 25.74
N VAL A 236 3.55 -17.54 26.89
CA VAL A 236 4.38 -16.61 27.66
C VAL A 236 5.77 -16.58 27.04
N VAL A 237 6.13 -15.47 26.42
CA VAL A 237 7.43 -15.29 25.75
C VAL A 237 7.88 -13.85 25.93
N ASP A 238 9.06 -13.66 26.51
CA ASP A 238 9.77 -12.38 26.45
C ASP A 238 10.60 -12.34 25.17
N ILE A 239 10.23 -11.45 24.24
CA ILE A 239 10.93 -11.31 22.96
C ILE A 239 12.31 -10.66 23.10
N ALA A 240 12.64 -10.10 24.26
CA ALA A 240 13.99 -9.66 24.57
C ALA A 240 14.93 -10.84 24.88
N ASP A 241 14.39 -12.02 25.23
CA ASP A 241 15.16 -13.22 25.57
C ASP A 241 15.39 -14.10 24.32
N PRO A 242 16.64 -14.26 23.86
CA PRO A 242 16.95 -15.07 22.67
C PRO A 242 16.59 -16.54 22.81
N GLN A 243 16.74 -17.13 24.00
CA GLN A 243 16.46 -18.54 24.25
C GLN A 243 14.95 -18.80 24.21
N GLN A 244 14.15 -17.91 24.80
CA GLN A 244 12.69 -18.00 24.71
C GLN A 244 12.20 -17.82 23.27
N CYS A 245 12.78 -16.87 22.52
CA CYS A 245 12.46 -16.71 21.09
C CYS A 245 12.76 -17.98 20.29
N ALA A 246 13.94 -18.58 20.49
CA ALA A 246 14.36 -19.78 19.78
C ALA A 246 13.43 -20.97 20.10
N ALA A 247 13.15 -21.21 21.38
CA ALA A 247 12.23 -22.27 21.80
C ALA A 247 10.81 -22.07 21.23
N PHE A 248 10.33 -20.83 21.21
CA PHE A 248 9.01 -20.50 20.66
C PHE A 248 8.94 -20.69 19.15
N VAL A 249 9.98 -20.30 18.40
CA VAL A 249 10.05 -20.54 16.94
C VAL A 249 10.01 -22.04 16.64
N THR A 250 10.78 -22.85 17.37
CA THR A 250 10.74 -24.32 17.23
C THR A 250 9.34 -24.85 17.48
N LEU A 251 8.70 -24.44 18.58
CA LEU A 251 7.33 -24.83 18.89
C LEU A 251 6.35 -24.47 17.76
N LEU A 252 6.47 -23.27 17.17
CA LEU A 252 5.60 -22.82 16.08
C LEU A 252 5.78 -23.67 14.81
N ASN A 253 7.04 -24.00 14.49
CA ASN A 253 7.36 -24.82 13.34
C ASN A 253 6.85 -26.25 13.53
N ASP A 254 7.05 -26.84 14.70
CA ASP A 254 6.68 -28.23 14.98
C ASP A 254 5.17 -28.42 15.10
N GLN A 255 4.46 -27.53 15.80
CA GLN A 255 3.03 -27.70 16.10
C GLN A 255 2.11 -27.14 15.02
N TYR A 256 2.53 -26.07 14.32
CA TYR A 256 1.67 -25.34 13.38
C TYR A 256 2.24 -25.34 11.96
N GLY A 257 3.40 -25.96 11.72
CA GLY A 257 4.08 -25.91 10.43
C GLY A 257 4.63 -24.51 10.10
N GLY A 258 4.83 -23.66 11.10
CA GLY A 258 5.28 -22.27 10.97
C GLY A 258 4.12 -21.26 10.91
N VAL A 259 4.46 -20.00 10.61
CA VAL A 259 3.52 -18.87 10.60
C VAL A 259 3.29 -18.38 9.16
N ASP A 260 2.03 -18.10 8.80
CA ASP A 260 1.68 -17.51 7.50
C ASP A 260 1.74 -15.99 7.53
N ILE A 261 1.31 -15.38 8.64
CA ILE A 261 1.30 -13.92 8.85
C ILE A 261 1.89 -13.61 10.23
N LEU A 262 3.01 -12.88 10.25
CA LEU A 262 3.64 -12.36 11.46
C LEU A 262 3.34 -10.86 11.60
N VAL A 263 2.74 -10.46 12.71
CA VAL A 263 2.57 -9.06 13.10
C VAL A 263 3.50 -8.74 14.26
N ASN A 264 4.62 -8.08 13.96
CA ASN A 264 5.55 -7.54 14.95
C ASN A 264 4.95 -6.28 15.58
N ASN A 265 4.12 -6.47 16.61
CA ASN A 265 3.42 -5.40 17.32
C ASN A 265 4.01 -5.11 18.71
N ALA A 266 4.56 -6.12 19.40
CA ALA A 266 5.18 -5.94 20.70
C ALA A 266 6.24 -4.84 20.66
N GLY A 267 6.21 -3.95 21.65
CA GLY A 267 7.13 -2.84 21.69
C GLY A 267 7.14 -2.10 23.01
N ARG A 268 8.18 -1.28 23.16
CA ARG A 268 8.45 -0.42 24.30
C ARG A 268 8.69 1.00 23.82
N SER A 269 7.94 1.94 24.35
CA SER A 269 8.15 3.38 24.13
C SER A 269 8.79 4.01 25.36
N ILE A 270 9.74 4.91 25.13
CA ILE A 270 10.36 5.75 26.15
C ILE A 270 10.33 7.18 25.63
N ARG A 271 9.66 8.08 26.38
CA ARG A 271 9.62 9.51 26.11
C ARG A 271 10.52 10.24 27.10
N ARG A 272 11.67 10.71 26.63
CA ARG A 272 12.68 11.41 27.42
C ARG A 272 13.52 12.29 26.51
N GLY A 273 13.75 13.55 26.89
CA GLY A 273 14.72 14.40 26.21
C GLY A 273 16.13 13.79 26.23
N ILE A 274 16.94 14.06 25.19
CA ILE A 274 18.32 13.55 25.10
C ILE A 274 19.15 14.04 26.29
N GLU A 275 19.00 15.32 26.66
CA GLU A 275 19.67 15.93 27.83
C GLU A 275 19.39 15.16 29.13
N ASN A 276 18.19 14.58 29.26
CA ASN A 276 17.76 13.80 30.42
C ASN A 276 18.11 12.30 30.32
N SER A 277 18.87 11.90 29.29
CA SER A 277 19.21 10.50 29.00
C SER A 277 20.72 10.20 29.07
N PHE A 278 21.55 11.19 29.43
CA PHE A 278 23.02 11.05 29.43
C PHE A 278 23.53 9.95 30.36
N ASP A 279 22.88 9.73 31.50
CA ASP A 279 23.18 8.69 32.49
C ASP A 279 22.29 7.44 32.35
N ARG A 280 21.49 7.36 31.27
CA ARG A 280 20.46 6.32 31.07
C ARG A 280 20.60 5.61 29.73
N PHE A 281 21.82 5.24 29.36
CA PHE A 281 22.07 4.56 28.08
C PHE A 281 21.26 3.27 27.93
N HIS A 282 20.98 2.56 29.03
CA HIS A 282 20.15 1.35 29.05
C HIS A 282 18.73 1.57 28.53
N ASP A 283 18.21 2.80 28.49
CA ASP A 283 16.90 3.09 27.88
C ASP A 283 16.95 2.82 26.36
N PHE A 284 18.08 3.11 25.69
CA PHE A 284 18.30 2.80 24.27
C PHE A 284 18.41 1.28 24.05
N GLU A 285 19.23 0.60 24.85
CA GLU A 285 19.41 -0.86 24.78
C GLU A 285 18.06 -1.58 24.93
N ARG A 286 17.26 -1.22 25.93
CA ARG A 286 15.96 -1.85 26.18
C ARG A 286 14.96 -1.60 25.05
N THR A 287 14.98 -0.43 24.41
CA THR A 287 14.14 -0.19 23.24
C THR A 287 14.60 -1.00 22.03
N MET A 288 15.92 -1.13 21.82
CA MET A 288 16.48 -1.93 20.74
C MET A 288 16.21 -3.42 20.92
N GLU A 289 16.39 -3.96 22.14
CA GLU A 289 16.17 -5.37 22.43
C GLU A 289 14.74 -5.81 22.12
N VAL A 290 13.74 -4.99 22.46
CA VAL A 290 12.33 -5.34 22.23
C VAL A 290 11.90 -4.98 20.81
N ASN A 291 12.06 -3.71 20.40
CA ASN A 291 11.43 -3.19 19.19
C ASN A 291 12.14 -3.63 17.91
N TYR A 292 13.43 -3.94 18.00
CA TYR A 292 14.24 -4.36 16.86
C TYR A 292 14.68 -5.81 16.99
N PHE A 293 15.54 -6.15 17.96
CA PHE A 293 16.12 -7.49 18.03
C PHE A 293 15.08 -8.57 18.32
N GLY A 294 14.09 -8.32 19.20
CA GLY A 294 13.03 -9.28 19.47
C GLY A 294 12.14 -9.56 18.26
N ALA A 295 11.71 -8.51 17.55
CA ALA A 295 11.00 -8.65 16.28
C ALA A 295 11.84 -9.39 15.22
N LEU A 296 13.14 -9.08 15.16
CA LEU A 296 14.07 -9.69 14.21
C LEU A 296 14.30 -11.18 14.50
N ARG A 297 14.48 -11.58 15.76
CA ARG A 297 14.67 -12.99 16.16
C ARG A 297 13.50 -13.85 15.72
N LEU A 298 12.26 -13.39 15.98
CA LEU A 298 11.06 -14.10 15.54
C LEU A 298 10.94 -14.13 14.02
N THR A 299 11.16 -12.98 13.36
CA THR A 299 11.07 -12.90 11.90
C THR A 299 12.08 -13.83 11.24
N MET A 300 13.35 -13.78 11.63
CA MET A 300 14.42 -14.63 11.09
C MET A 300 14.19 -16.11 11.36
N GLY A 301 13.62 -16.47 12.52
CA GLY A 301 13.30 -17.86 12.84
C GLY A 301 12.14 -18.43 12.01
N LEU A 302 11.18 -17.60 11.62
CA LEU A 302 9.99 -18.01 10.87
C LEU A 302 10.17 -17.90 9.34
N LEU A 303 11.07 -17.03 8.89
CA LEU A 303 11.28 -16.72 7.48
C LEU A 303 11.69 -17.95 6.63
N PRO A 304 12.53 -18.89 7.08
CA PRO A 304 12.85 -20.10 6.31
C PRO A 304 11.60 -20.91 5.92
N GLY A 305 10.65 -21.07 6.85
CA GLY A 305 9.38 -21.75 6.60
C GLY A 305 8.51 -21.00 5.58
N MET A 306 8.42 -19.68 5.70
CA MET A 306 7.71 -18.83 4.73
C MET A 306 8.33 -18.95 3.32
N ILE A 307 9.66 -18.95 3.23
CA ILE A 307 10.41 -19.07 1.97
C ILE A 307 10.15 -20.44 1.32
N ALA A 308 10.19 -21.52 2.09
CA ALA A 308 9.94 -22.87 1.61
C ALA A 308 8.53 -22.99 1.02
N LYS A 309 7.54 -22.35 1.66
CA LYS A 309 6.15 -22.28 1.16
C LYS A 309 5.94 -21.30 0.00
N ARG A 310 6.96 -20.48 -0.33
CA ARG A 310 6.87 -19.31 -1.24
C ARG A 310 5.69 -18.40 -0.93
N LYS A 311 5.35 -18.28 0.36
CA LYS A 311 4.17 -17.58 0.84
C LYS A 311 4.39 -17.19 2.29
N GLY A 312 4.37 -15.90 2.55
CA GLY A 312 4.42 -15.36 3.91
C GLY A 312 4.17 -13.86 3.91
N GLN A 313 3.77 -13.34 5.06
CA GLN A 313 3.60 -11.91 5.26
C GLN A 313 4.16 -11.48 6.61
N VAL A 314 4.96 -10.43 6.61
CA VAL A 314 5.53 -9.82 7.82
C VAL A 314 5.06 -8.37 7.89
N ILE A 315 4.33 -8.03 8.95
CA ILE A 315 3.81 -6.70 9.21
C ILE A 315 4.51 -6.13 10.43
N ASN A 316 5.18 -4.99 10.25
CA ASN A 316 5.91 -4.31 11.31
C ASN A 316 5.12 -3.08 11.76
N ILE A 317 4.70 -3.06 13.03
CA ILE A 317 4.07 -1.88 13.63
C ILE A 317 5.17 -0.89 14.02
N SER A 318 5.28 0.16 13.23
CA SER A 318 6.19 1.27 13.40
C SER A 318 5.45 2.50 13.94
N SER A 319 6.07 3.67 13.86
CA SER A 319 5.51 4.93 14.36
C SER A 319 5.62 6.01 13.30
N ILE A 320 4.65 6.91 13.27
CA ILE A 320 4.74 8.16 12.52
C ILE A 320 5.98 8.99 12.94
N GLY A 321 6.45 8.83 14.18
CA GLY A 321 7.65 9.49 14.70
C GLY A 321 8.92 9.15 13.93
N VAL A 322 8.96 8.04 13.19
CA VAL A 322 10.06 7.68 12.28
C VAL A 322 10.09 8.58 11.05
N LEU A 323 8.93 9.03 10.57
CA LEU A 323 8.83 9.92 9.41
C LEU A 323 9.08 11.38 9.78
N THR A 324 8.75 11.76 11.02
CA THR A 324 8.79 13.14 11.49
C THR A 324 9.97 13.45 12.42
N ASN A 325 10.76 12.45 12.85
CA ASN A 325 11.86 12.63 13.80
C ASN A 325 11.41 13.28 15.12
N ALA A 326 10.36 12.72 15.74
CA ALA A 326 9.73 13.28 16.92
C ALA A 326 10.72 13.51 18.09
N PRO A 327 10.89 14.77 18.57
CA PRO A 327 11.73 15.06 19.73
C PRO A 327 11.25 14.33 20.99
N ARG A 328 12.17 14.09 21.95
CA ARG A 328 11.94 13.31 23.19
C ARG A 328 11.69 11.82 22.98
N PHE A 329 11.74 11.30 21.75
CA PHE A 329 11.55 9.88 21.48
C PHE A 329 12.77 9.24 20.82
N SER A 330 13.99 9.77 21.04
CA SER A 330 15.20 9.31 20.34
C SER A 330 15.43 7.80 20.46
N ALA A 331 15.38 7.23 21.67
CA ALA A 331 15.52 5.79 21.88
C ALA A 331 14.44 4.97 21.14
N TYR A 332 13.17 5.39 21.28
CA TYR A 332 12.04 4.73 20.63
C TYR A 332 12.08 4.83 19.10
N VAL A 333 12.20 6.04 18.55
CA VAL A 333 12.23 6.32 17.12
C VAL A 333 13.44 5.66 16.47
N ALA A 334 14.62 5.67 17.11
CA ALA A 334 15.80 4.96 16.58
C ALA A 334 15.53 3.46 16.43
N SER A 335 14.93 2.83 17.44
CA SER A 335 14.61 1.39 17.38
C SER A 335 13.56 1.04 16.30
N LYS A 336 12.55 1.89 16.11
CA LYS A 336 11.54 1.71 15.04
C LYS A 336 12.13 2.01 13.66
N ALA A 337 13.01 3.01 13.54
CA ALA A 337 13.73 3.31 12.31
C ALA A 337 14.68 2.18 11.89
N ALA A 338 15.34 1.51 12.84
CA ALA A 338 16.15 0.32 12.59
C ALA A 338 15.30 -0.80 11.96
N MET A 339 14.11 -1.07 12.52
CA MET A 339 13.20 -2.07 11.96
C MET A 339 12.67 -1.67 10.58
N ASP A 340 12.32 -0.39 10.37
CA ASP A 340 11.89 0.13 9.06
C ASP A 340 13.01 0.02 8.00
N ALA A 341 14.26 0.25 8.37
CA ALA A 341 15.40 0.09 7.47
C ALA A 341 15.59 -1.38 7.09
N TRP A 342 15.61 -2.27 8.08
CA TRP A 342 15.74 -3.70 7.85
C TRP A 342 14.62 -4.25 6.96
N ALA A 343 13.37 -3.87 7.24
CA ALA A 343 12.21 -4.32 6.46
C ALA A 343 12.27 -3.88 4.99
N ARG A 344 12.82 -2.70 4.69
CA ARG A 344 12.99 -2.23 3.30
C ARG A 344 14.05 -3.04 2.53
N CYS A 345 15.13 -3.44 3.20
CA CYS A 345 16.12 -4.34 2.61
C CYS A 345 15.47 -5.72 2.35
N ALA A 346 14.83 -6.30 3.37
CA ALA A 346 14.17 -7.59 3.26
C ALA A 346 13.09 -7.61 2.16
N ALA A 347 12.23 -6.58 2.09
CA ALA A 347 11.23 -6.45 1.03
C ALA A 347 11.84 -6.55 -0.38
N SER A 348 13.02 -5.94 -0.57
CA SER A 348 13.72 -5.95 -1.86
C SER A 348 14.36 -7.31 -2.15
N GLU A 349 14.95 -7.95 -1.14
CA GLU A 349 15.60 -9.26 -1.23
C GLU A 349 14.61 -10.40 -1.48
N PHE A 350 13.39 -10.31 -0.91
CA PHE A 350 12.39 -11.36 -0.99
C PHE A 350 11.26 -11.10 -1.99
N ALA A 351 11.34 -10.02 -2.79
CA ALA A 351 10.33 -9.62 -3.77
C ALA A 351 9.98 -10.72 -4.80
N ASP A 352 10.91 -11.65 -5.09
CA ASP A 352 10.71 -12.79 -5.99
C ASP A 352 10.51 -14.14 -5.27
N ARG A 353 10.43 -14.12 -3.94
CA ARG A 353 10.31 -15.30 -3.06
C ARG A 353 8.90 -15.50 -2.50
N GLY A 354 7.97 -14.60 -2.79
CA GLY A 354 6.57 -14.67 -2.31
C GLY A 354 6.39 -14.27 -0.84
N ILE A 355 7.34 -13.51 -0.29
CA ILE A 355 7.26 -12.96 1.06
C ILE A 355 7.01 -11.47 0.96
N GLU A 356 5.97 -11.01 1.64
CA GLU A 356 5.52 -9.64 1.60
C GLU A 356 5.85 -8.96 2.92
N PHE A 357 6.43 -7.76 2.86
CA PHE A 357 6.78 -6.96 4.02
C PHE A 357 6.01 -5.66 4.00
N THR A 358 5.28 -5.37 5.08
CA THR A 358 4.53 -4.13 5.26
C THR A 358 5.00 -3.43 6.52
N THR A 359 5.37 -2.15 6.40
CA THR A 359 5.58 -1.28 7.56
C THR A 359 4.38 -0.37 7.75
N ILE A 360 3.78 -0.38 8.94
CA ILE A 360 2.72 0.56 9.30
C ILE A 360 3.33 1.63 10.19
N ASN A 361 3.53 2.84 9.67
CA ASN A 361 3.94 4.00 10.47
C ASN A 361 2.69 4.50 11.21
N MET A 362 2.40 3.85 12.34
CA MET A 362 1.15 4.03 13.07
C MET A 362 1.00 5.46 13.57
N PRO A 363 -0.18 6.08 13.38
CA PRO A 363 -0.57 7.31 14.05
C PRO A 363 -0.60 7.14 15.57
N LEU A 364 -0.88 8.23 16.29
CA LEU A 364 -1.08 8.20 17.73
C LEU A 364 -2.35 7.43 18.07
N VAL A 365 -2.21 6.30 18.77
CA VAL A 365 -3.31 5.41 19.17
C VAL A 365 -3.51 5.43 20.68
N ARG A 366 -4.75 5.57 21.13
CA ARG A 366 -5.13 5.56 22.54
C ARG A 366 -4.95 4.17 23.15
N THR A 367 -3.79 3.94 23.74
CA THR A 367 -3.40 2.68 24.40
C THR A 367 -2.77 2.94 25.77
N PRO A 368 -2.67 1.91 26.65
CA PRO A 368 -1.96 2.06 27.93
C PRO A 368 -0.52 2.56 27.78
N MET A 369 0.13 2.35 26.64
CA MET A 369 1.49 2.80 26.36
C MET A 369 1.64 4.33 26.34
N ILE A 370 0.63 5.06 25.84
CA ILE A 370 0.71 6.53 25.74
C ILE A 370 0.08 7.24 26.95
N ALA A 371 -0.67 6.51 27.78
CA ALA A 371 -1.37 7.05 28.95
C ALA A 371 -0.49 7.85 29.93
N PRO A 372 0.81 7.53 30.15
CA PRO A 372 1.68 8.35 31.00
C PRO A 372 2.02 9.74 30.43
N THR A 373 1.65 10.06 29.17
CA THR A 373 1.98 11.33 28.52
C THR A 373 0.71 12.20 28.36
N LYS A 374 0.38 12.98 29.40
CA LYS A 374 -0.85 13.79 29.53
C LYS A 374 -1.12 14.78 28.39
N ILE A 375 -0.09 15.20 27.64
CA ILE A 375 -0.26 16.08 26.48
C ILE A 375 -1.15 15.46 25.39
N TYR A 376 -1.22 14.14 25.32
CA TYR A 376 -1.98 13.42 24.29
C TYR A 376 -3.47 13.30 24.59
N ASP A 377 -3.92 13.70 25.78
CA ASP A 377 -5.35 13.74 26.10
C ASP A 377 -6.12 14.76 25.23
N GLN A 378 -5.40 15.74 24.67
CA GLN A 378 -5.97 16.86 23.91
C GLN A 378 -5.75 16.74 22.39
N VAL A 379 -5.09 15.68 21.91
CA VAL A 379 -4.76 15.47 20.49
C VAL A 379 -5.66 14.38 19.90
N PRO A 380 -6.11 14.47 18.63
CA PRO A 380 -6.87 13.41 17.99
C PRO A 380 -6.07 12.10 17.99
N THR A 381 -6.65 11.04 18.55
CA THR A 381 -6.03 9.72 18.64
C THR A 381 -6.95 8.69 17.99
N LEU A 382 -6.35 7.69 17.34
CA LEU A 382 -7.08 6.52 16.86
C LEU A 382 -7.44 5.62 18.04
N SER A 383 -8.55 4.89 17.92
CA SER A 383 -8.84 3.77 18.82
C SER A 383 -7.93 2.57 18.50
N PRO A 384 -7.71 1.63 19.44
CA PRO A 384 -7.06 0.35 19.15
C PRO A 384 -7.73 -0.41 18.00
N GLU A 385 -9.04 -0.28 17.86
CA GLU A 385 -9.85 -0.90 16.80
C GLU A 385 -9.53 -0.30 15.44
N ASP A 386 -9.48 1.04 15.32
CA ASP A 386 -9.08 1.72 14.09
C ASP A 386 -7.63 1.36 13.70
N ALA A 387 -6.74 1.25 14.69
CA ALA A 387 -5.36 0.84 14.47
C ALA A 387 -5.26 -0.63 14.00
N ALA A 388 -6.11 -1.50 14.54
CA ALA A 388 -6.23 -2.88 14.07
C ALA A 388 -6.79 -2.94 12.63
N ASP A 389 -7.67 -2.02 12.24
CA ASP A 389 -8.14 -1.92 10.84
C ASP A 389 -7.00 -1.57 9.88
N LEU A 390 -6.01 -0.75 10.28
CA LEU A 390 -4.81 -0.55 9.47
C LEU A 390 -3.99 -1.84 9.29
N VAL A 391 -3.99 -2.73 10.30
CA VAL A 391 -3.36 -4.07 10.17
C VAL A 391 -4.16 -4.96 9.23
N VAL A 392 -5.50 -4.90 9.29
CA VAL A 392 -6.39 -5.60 8.35
C VAL A 392 -6.14 -5.14 6.91
N GLU A 393 -6.04 -3.83 6.67
CA GLU A 393 -5.67 -3.27 5.38
C GLU A 393 -4.30 -3.79 4.90
N ALA A 394 -3.32 -3.87 5.81
CA ALA A 394 -2.02 -4.45 5.50
C ALA A 394 -2.13 -5.93 5.08
N ILE A 395 -2.93 -6.74 5.78
CA ILE A 395 -3.15 -8.16 5.45
C ILE A 395 -3.83 -8.33 4.08
N ILE A 396 -4.85 -7.51 3.80
CA ILE A 396 -5.65 -7.63 2.58
C ILE A 396 -4.89 -7.15 1.35
N HIS A 397 -4.29 -5.96 1.44
CA HIS A 397 -3.74 -5.25 0.29
C HIS A 397 -2.22 -5.37 0.16
N LYS A 398 -1.53 -5.79 1.23
CA LYS A 398 -0.08 -6.00 1.26
C LYS A 398 0.74 -4.82 0.72
N PRO A 399 0.41 -3.56 1.08
CA PRO A 399 1.23 -2.42 0.68
C PRO A 399 2.61 -2.52 1.33
N VAL A 400 3.64 -1.97 0.70
CA VAL A 400 4.98 -1.89 1.33
C VAL A 400 4.96 -0.98 2.57
N ARG A 401 4.08 0.04 2.56
CA ARG A 401 3.93 0.99 3.66
C ARG A 401 2.49 1.49 3.81
N ILE A 402 2.05 1.65 5.05
CA ILE A 402 0.86 2.42 5.44
C ILE A 402 1.31 3.58 6.34
N ALA A 403 0.97 4.81 5.96
CA ALA A 403 1.29 6.02 6.71
C ALA A 403 0.26 7.11 6.40
N THR A 404 0.06 8.07 7.32
CA THR A 404 -0.83 9.21 7.08
C THR A 404 -0.24 10.14 6.02
N ARG A 405 -1.11 10.85 5.30
CA ARG A 405 -0.68 11.87 4.31
C ARG A 405 0.23 12.93 4.95
N LEU A 406 -0.06 13.30 6.21
CA LEU A 406 0.77 14.24 6.95
C LEU A 406 2.14 13.67 7.31
N GLY A 407 2.23 12.38 7.69
CA GLY A 407 3.52 11.72 7.90
C GLY A 407 4.39 11.69 6.65
N ILE A 408 3.79 11.38 5.51
CA ILE A 408 4.47 11.40 4.21
C ILE A 408 4.95 12.81 3.88
N PHE A 409 4.11 13.83 4.09
CA PHE A 409 4.50 15.22 3.92
C PHE A 409 5.65 15.63 4.86
N GLY A 410 5.60 15.22 6.13
CA GLY A 410 6.69 15.46 7.09
C GLY A 410 8.01 14.84 6.66
N ALA A 411 7.99 13.60 6.18
CA ALA A 411 9.18 12.94 5.65
C ALA A 411 9.74 13.68 4.42
N LEU A 412 8.86 14.14 3.51
CA LEU A 412 9.27 14.92 2.35
C LEU A 412 9.88 16.27 2.75
N LEU A 413 9.29 16.96 3.72
CA LEU A 413 9.80 18.24 4.25
C LEU A 413 11.18 18.08 4.89
N HIS A 414 11.40 17.00 5.65
CA HIS A 414 12.72 16.65 6.18
C HIS A 414 13.73 16.35 5.07
N SER A 415 13.30 15.74 3.97
CA SER A 415 14.17 15.42 2.83
C SER A 415 14.52 16.63 1.96
N LEU A 416 13.58 17.56 1.75
CA LEU A 416 13.75 18.71 0.86
C LEU A 416 14.31 19.94 1.58
N THR A 417 13.90 20.16 2.83
CA THR A 417 14.21 21.36 3.62
C THR A 417 14.59 21.00 5.07
N PRO A 418 15.71 20.28 5.27
CA PRO A 418 16.06 19.73 6.58
C PRO A 418 16.19 20.78 7.69
N LYS A 419 16.72 21.98 7.36
CA LYS A 419 16.89 23.07 8.33
C LYS A 419 15.56 23.67 8.78
N VAL A 420 14.59 23.81 7.88
CA VAL A 420 13.24 24.29 8.21
C VAL A 420 12.52 23.28 9.09
N ALA A 421 12.56 22.00 8.72
CA ALA A 421 11.97 20.93 9.51
C ALA A 421 12.58 20.85 10.92
N GLN A 422 13.90 21.03 11.05
CA GLN A 422 14.58 21.07 12.34
C GLN A 422 14.13 22.26 13.21
N ILE A 423 13.94 23.45 12.62
CA ILE A 423 13.43 24.63 13.35
C ILE A 423 12.02 24.36 13.86
N VAL A 424 11.11 23.84 13.00
CA VAL A 424 9.74 23.48 13.39
C VAL A 424 9.74 22.48 14.55
N MET A 425 10.59 21.45 14.50
CA MET A 425 10.70 20.47 15.57
C MET A 425 11.38 21.00 16.84
N ASN A 426 12.31 21.95 16.73
CA ASN A 426 12.90 22.59 17.90
C ASN A 426 11.87 23.46 18.63
N THR A 427 11.07 24.22 17.88
CA THR A 427 9.96 25.02 18.42
C THR A 427 8.96 24.11 19.14
N SER A 428 8.54 22.99 18.53
CA SER A 428 7.63 22.04 19.18
C SER A 428 8.24 21.41 20.45
N PHE A 429 9.54 21.09 20.45
CA PHE A 429 10.25 20.56 21.62
C PHE A 429 10.30 21.56 22.78
N ARG A 430 10.52 22.85 22.50
CA ARG A 430 10.57 23.92 23.52
C ARG A 430 9.18 24.27 24.04
N MET A 431 8.14 24.13 23.22
CA MET A 431 6.75 24.36 23.62
C MET A 431 6.24 23.33 24.63
N PHE A 432 6.77 22.11 24.71
CA PHE A 432 6.21 21.06 25.58
C PHE A 432 7.27 20.37 26.45
N SER A 433 7.04 20.30 27.76
CA SER A 433 7.95 19.72 28.76
C SER A 433 8.02 18.17 28.73
N ASP A 434 9.02 17.61 29.41
CA ASP A 434 9.06 16.17 29.71
C ASP A 434 7.91 15.76 30.63
N SER A 435 7.50 14.48 30.58
CA SER A 435 6.45 13.98 31.46
C SER A 435 6.97 13.86 32.89
N SER A 436 6.07 13.88 33.88
CA SER A 436 6.40 13.74 35.30
C SER A 436 7.18 12.46 35.66
N ALA A 437 7.06 11.40 34.87
CA ALA A 437 7.87 10.18 35.00
C ALA A 437 9.32 10.34 34.49
N ALA A 438 9.60 11.41 33.74
CA ALA A 438 10.91 11.71 33.17
C ALA A 438 11.67 12.81 33.91
N SER A 439 11.00 13.76 34.56
CA SER A 439 11.63 14.74 35.43
C SER A 439 11.63 14.28 36.89
N HIS A 440 12.75 14.39 37.61
CA HIS A 440 12.82 14.22 39.08
C HIS A 440 12.06 15.31 39.88
N GLN A 441 11.09 15.98 39.28
CA GLN A 441 10.33 17.09 39.85
C GLN A 441 8.82 16.81 39.78
N VAL A 442 8.13 17.12 40.88
CA VAL A 442 6.67 17.08 41.00
C VAL A 442 6.06 18.13 40.07
N GLU A 443 5.15 17.71 39.20
CA GLU A 443 4.45 18.55 38.22
C GLU A 443 3.64 19.65 38.94
N LYS A 444 4.10 20.92 38.91
CA LYS A 444 3.19 22.06 39.10
C LYS A 444 2.42 22.22 37.79
N ALA A 445 1.09 22.12 37.84
CA ALA A 445 0.23 22.37 36.69
C ALA A 445 0.33 23.85 36.28
N THR A 446 1.27 24.17 35.40
CA THR A 446 1.38 25.51 34.82
C THR A 446 0.30 25.66 33.74
N PRO A 447 -0.53 26.71 33.76
CA PRO A 447 -1.52 26.94 32.71
C PRO A 447 -0.85 27.05 31.33
N GLN A 448 -1.47 26.44 30.33
CA GLN A 448 -0.95 26.41 28.96
C GLN A 448 -0.83 27.82 28.39
N THR A 449 0.25 28.10 27.67
CA THR A 449 0.43 29.38 26.98
C THR A 449 -0.52 29.49 25.78
N ALA A 450 -0.88 30.72 25.39
CA ALA A 450 -1.77 30.98 24.25
C ALA A 450 -1.27 30.28 22.96
N ASP A 451 0.04 30.22 22.76
CA ASP A 451 0.67 29.53 21.63
C ASP A 451 0.46 28.01 21.65
N GLN A 452 0.48 27.37 22.84
CA GLN A 452 0.19 25.95 22.98
C GLN A 452 -1.28 25.65 22.65
N ILE A 453 -2.19 26.51 23.09
CA ILE A 453 -3.62 26.40 22.81
C ILE A 453 -3.88 26.58 21.30
N ALA A 454 -3.30 27.62 20.68
CA ALA A 454 -3.42 27.87 19.24
C ALA A 454 -2.85 26.72 18.40
N PHE A 455 -1.68 26.18 18.78
CA PHE A 455 -1.09 25.01 18.13
C PHE A 455 -1.98 23.76 18.27
N SER A 456 -2.54 23.51 19.46
CA SER A 456 -3.46 22.38 19.69
C SER A 456 -4.75 22.47 18.87
N GLN A 457 -5.27 23.69 18.66
CA GLN A 457 -6.46 23.94 17.83
C GLN A 457 -6.15 23.80 16.33
N MET A 458 -4.95 24.21 15.89
CA MET A 458 -4.51 24.03 14.50
C MET A 458 -4.29 22.55 14.14
N MET A 459 -3.91 21.72 15.12
CA MET A 459 -3.76 20.27 14.94
C MET A 459 -5.06 19.47 15.20
N ARG A 460 -6.18 20.13 15.51
CA ARG A 460 -7.46 19.48 15.81
C ARG A 460 -8.07 18.91 14.52
N GLY A 461 -8.40 17.62 14.52
CA GLY A 461 -8.84 16.88 13.31
C GLY A 461 -7.70 16.26 12.48
N ILE A 462 -6.45 16.48 12.89
CA ILE A 462 -5.27 15.86 12.28
C ILE A 462 -4.80 14.72 13.20
N HIS A 463 -5.03 13.48 12.76
CA HIS A 463 -4.45 12.30 13.39
C HIS A 463 -2.97 12.22 12.99
N PHE A 464 -2.07 12.58 13.90
CA PHE A 464 -0.63 12.43 13.71
C PHE A 464 -0.24 10.97 13.57
#